data_AF-A0A914ATT6-F1
#
_entry.id   AF-A0A914ATT6-F1
#
_cell.length_a   1.000
_cell.length_b   1.000
_cell.length_c   1.000
_cell.angle_alpha   90.00
_cell.angle_beta   90.00
_cell.angle_gamma   90.00
#
_symmetry.space_group_name_H-M   'P 1'
#
loop_
_entity.id
_entity.type
_entity.pdbx_description
1 polymer ?
#
loop_
_entity_poly.entity_id
_entity_poly.type
_entity_poly.pdbx_seq_one_letter_code
_entity_poly.pdbx_strand_id
1 'polypeptide(L)'
;MACWTASFPLTLVSIFISLPSCQAYASCPPGWLRWQQSCYILLPDKMNWFEASEACNRPGSGLVVPNSREENDFIWKSVGPQTDGMWIGCTDAAQEDIWLCGGQPLSFRNWYPGNPRTDNQRNCARMTAYGGGGLWSDYVPCGSSNRKPAACEMTVSAMPAYHTFTGPDGRVPQRCLLHHDIKNLMVNGVLACGWACRADPRCRSFNLWQSNTEREKMCQLNEATRLGADITDYIKATNNCYYFEL
;
A
#
# COMPACT_ATOMS: atom_id res chain seq x y z
N MET A 1 -20.69 8.22 -13.00
CA MET A 1 -20.25 8.85 -14.26
C MET A 1 -20.70 7.95 -15.39
N ALA A 2 -21.74 8.35 -16.13
CA ALA A 2 -22.23 7.59 -17.27
C ALA A 2 -21.86 8.38 -18.54
N CYS A 3 -21.12 7.74 -19.45
CA CYS A 3 -20.81 8.29 -20.75
C CYS A 3 -21.97 7.94 -21.68
N TRP A 4 -22.76 8.93 -22.11
CA TRP A 4 -23.83 8.73 -23.08
C TRP A 4 -23.23 8.77 -24.49
N THR A 5 -23.59 7.81 -25.34
CA THR A 5 -23.24 7.82 -26.76
C THR A 5 -24.17 8.79 -27.50
N ALA A 6 -23.63 9.83 -28.13
CA ALA A 6 -24.36 10.63 -29.10
C ALA A 6 -24.04 10.13 -30.51
N SER A 7 -25.05 9.65 -31.24
CA SER A 7 -24.94 9.30 -32.65
C SER A 7 -25.29 10.52 -33.50
N PHE A 8 -24.37 11.01 -34.33
CA PHE A 8 -24.66 12.03 -35.35
C PHE A 8 -24.55 11.42 -36.76
N PRO A 9 -25.47 11.73 -37.69
CA PRO A 9 -25.42 11.23 -39.05
C PRO A 9 -24.32 11.94 -39.85
N LEU A 10 -23.72 11.16 -40.75
CA LEU A 10 -22.51 11.44 -41.52
C LEU A 10 -22.59 12.71 -42.38
N THR A 11 -21.65 13.63 -42.17
CA THR A 11 -21.08 14.43 -43.26
C THR A 11 -19.56 14.25 -43.25
N LEU A 12 -19.01 13.98 -44.44
CA LEU A 12 -17.61 13.58 -44.67
C LEU A 12 -16.64 14.72 -44.37
N VAL A 13 -16.20 14.82 -43.11
CA VAL A 13 -14.90 15.40 -42.77
C VAL A 13 -14.26 14.43 -41.78
N SER A 14 -13.17 13.77 -42.18
CA SER A 14 -12.40 12.88 -41.31
C SER A 14 -11.65 13.69 -40.26
N ILE A 15 -12.38 14.22 -39.28
CA ILE A 15 -11.81 14.73 -38.05
C ILE A 15 -11.50 13.51 -37.19
N PHE A 16 -10.22 13.20 -37.00
CA PHE A 16 -9.80 12.28 -35.96
C PHE A 16 -10.08 12.94 -34.61
N ILE A 17 -11.34 12.86 -34.15
CA ILE A 17 -11.66 13.18 -32.76
C ILE A 17 -11.03 12.05 -31.94
N SER A 18 -9.85 12.30 -31.37
CA SER A 18 -9.32 11.44 -30.33
C SER A 18 -10.37 11.44 -29.21
N LEU A 19 -11.14 10.36 -29.10
CA LEU A 19 -12.02 10.17 -27.96
C LEU A 19 -11.15 10.34 -26.72
N PRO A 20 -11.53 11.18 -25.74
CA PRO A 20 -10.83 11.19 -24.48
C PRO A 20 -10.88 9.76 -23.97
N SER A 21 -9.71 9.10 -23.94
CA SER A 21 -9.55 7.81 -23.30
C SER A 21 -10.21 7.93 -21.93
N CYS A 22 -11.00 6.92 -21.56
CA CYS A 22 -11.52 6.81 -20.20
C CYS A 22 -10.32 6.56 -19.29
N GLN A 23 -9.57 7.62 -19.02
CA GLN A 23 -8.37 7.58 -18.21
C GLN A 23 -8.91 7.51 -16.80
N ALA A 24 -8.96 6.30 -16.25
CA ALA A 24 -9.21 6.11 -14.85
C ALA A 24 -8.19 7.00 -14.11
N TYR A 25 -8.68 8.05 -13.45
CA TYR A 25 -7.84 9.02 -12.78
C TYR A 25 -7.09 8.29 -11.68
N ALA A 26 -5.77 8.18 -11.82
CA ALA A 26 -4.92 7.60 -10.80
C ALA A 26 -5.10 8.39 -9.49
N SER A 27 -5.50 7.70 -8.44
CA SER A 27 -5.81 8.30 -7.14
C SER A 27 -5.18 7.50 -6.01
N CYS A 28 -5.10 8.12 -4.83
CA CYS A 28 -4.69 7.44 -3.63
C CYS A 28 -5.88 6.73 -2.98
N PRO A 29 -5.67 5.57 -2.36
CA PRO A 29 -6.70 4.93 -1.56
C PRO A 29 -7.19 5.86 -0.44
N PRO A 30 -8.43 5.71 0.03
CA PRO A 30 -8.93 6.45 1.19
C PRO A 30 -7.96 6.39 2.38
N GLY A 31 -7.70 7.51 3.04
CA GLY A 31 -6.77 7.61 4.17
C GLY A 31 -5.30 7.79 3.80
N TRP A 32 -4.93 7.64 2.52
CA TRP A 32 -3.57 7.92 2.05
C TRP A 32 -3.46 9.37 1.54
N LEU A 33 -2.36 10.03 1.88
CA LEU A 33 -2.06 11.39 1.47
C LEU A 33 -1.37 11.38 0.10
N ARG A 34 -1.84 12.20 -0.84
CA ARG A 34 -1.23 12.29 -2.16
C ARG A 34 -0.14 13.36 -2.20
N TRP A 35 1.00 13.00 -2.77
CA TRP A 35 2.00 13.97 -3.23
C TRP A 35 2.58 13.50 -4.55
N GLN A 36 2.44 14.35 -5.58
CA GLN A 36 2.81 14.02 -6.96
C GLN A 36 2.20 12.68 -7.44
N GLN A 37 3.07 11.71 -7.77
CA GLN A 37 2.75 10.38 -8.28
C GLN A 37 2.81 9.29 -7.19
N SER A 38 2.91 9.69 -5.92
CA SER A 38 2.95 8.78 -4.77
C SER A 38 1.84 9.08 -3.75
N CYS A 39 1.53 8.06 -2.97
CA CYS A 39 0.56 8.05 -1.89
C CYS A 39 1.27 7.62 -0.60
N TYR A 40 0.94 8.27 0.51
CA TYR A 40 1.65 8.13 1.79
C TYR A 40 0.70 7.83 2.94
N ILE A 41 1.10 6.97 3.87
CA ILE A 41 0.36 6.73 5.12
C ILE A 41 1.31 6.49 6.28
N LEU A 42 0.88 6.88 7.49
CA LEU A 42 1.54 6.50 8.73
C LEU A 42 0.91 5.25 9.33
N LEU A 43 1.72 4.28 9.69
CA LEU A 43 1.34 3.18 10.57
C LEU A 43 1.75 3.57 11.99
N PRO A 44 0.80 3.89 12.89
CA PRO A 44 1.12 4.42 14.22
C PRO A 44 1.69 3.36 15.17
N ASP A 45 1.42 2.07 14.90
CA ASP A 45 1.90 0.97 15.71
C ASP A 45 3.43 0.94 15.71
N LYS A 46 4.03 0.85 16.91
CA LYS A 46 5.48 0.83 17.05
C LYS A 46 6.01 -0.57 16.75
N MET A 47 6.89 -0.66 15.76
CA MET A 47 7.48 -1.91 15.30
C MET A 47 8.99 -1.78 15.09
N ASN A 48 9.69 -2.91 14.99
CA ASN A 48 11.09 -2.91 14.55
C ASN A 48 11.16 -2.68 13.03
N TRP A 49 12.35 -2.47 12.47
CA TRP A 49 12.46 -2.11 11.05
C TRP A 49 12.02 -3.25 10.11
N PHE A 50 12.27 -4.51 10.47
CA PHE A 50 11.84 -5.66 9.67
C PHE A 50 10.32 -5.79 9.63
N GLU A 51 9.68 -5.68 10.80
CA GLU A 51 8.21 -5.64 10.94
C GLU A 51 7.62 -4.46 10.13
N ALA A 52 8.29 -3.29 10.14
CA ALA A 52 7.89 -2.11 9.35
C ALA A 52 7.97 -2.34 7.85
N SER A 53 9.07 -2.92 7.40
CA SER A 53 9.27 -3.28 6.00
C SER A 53 8.18 -4.24 5.53
N GLU A 54 7.87 -5.26 6.32
CA GLU A 54 6.81 -6.22 6.01
C GLU A 54 5.42 -5.58 6.00
N ALA A 55 5.11 -4.73 6.97
CA ALA A 55 3.82 -4.05 7.07
C ALA A 55 3.54 -3.17 5.85
N CYS A 56 4.55 -2.46 5.34
CA CYS A 56 4.41 -1.63 4.15
C CYS A 56 4.52 -2.37 2.81
N ASN A 57 5.12 -3.58 2.80
CA ASN A 57 5.36 -4.35 1.57
C ASN A 57 4.06 -4.93 1.00
N ARG A 58 3.57 -4.35 -0.09
CA ARG A 58 2.38 -4.79 -0.86
C ARG A 58 2.66 -4.58 -2.35
N PRO A 59 1.84 -5.13 -3.27
CA PRO A 59 1.96 -4.81 -4.68
C PRO A 59 1.97 -3.30 -4.94
N GLY A 60 3.12 -2.79 -5.36
CA GLY A 60 3.36 -1.36 -5.62
C GLY A 60 3.50 -0.47 -4.39
N SER A 61 3.72 -1.03 -3.19
CA SER A 61 3.89 -0.32 -1.92
C SER A 61 5.12 -0.82 -1.15
N GLY A 62 5.78 0.08 -0.44
CA GLY A 62 6.90 -0.22 0.46
C GLY A 62 7.04 0.83 1.56
N LEU A 63 8.06 0.70 2.40
CA LEU A 63 8.45 1.81 3.28
C LEU A 63 8.81 3.03 2.43
N VAL A 64 8.52 4.24 2.92
CA VAL A 64 8.83 5.49 2.21
C VAL A 64 10.31 5.58 1.84
N VAL A 65 10.58 6.02 0.61
CA VAL A 65 11.94 6.29 0.13
C VAL A 65 12.00 7.75 -0.30
N PRO A 66 12.52 8.67 0.53
CA PRO A 66 12.58 10.07 0.13
C PRO A 66 13.65 10.27 -0.96
N ASN A 67 13.22 10.76 -2.12
CA ASN A 67 14.06 10.96 -3.32
C ASN A 67 14.43 12.43 -3.54
N SER A 68 13.83 13.36 -2.79
CA SER A 68 14.17 14.78 -2.85
C SER A 68 13.96 15.46 -1.49
N ARG A 69 14.47 16.69 -1.37
CA ARG A 69 14.26 17.51 -0.17
C ARG A 69 12.79 17.84 0.02
N GLU A 70 12.09 18.15 -1.06
CA GLU A 70 10.66 18.50 -1.04
C GLU A 70 9.80 17.31 -0.62
N GLU A 71 10.12 16.11 -1.11
CA GLU A 71 9.44 14.87 -0.73
C GLU A 71 9.69 14.54 0.74
N ASN A 72 10.95 14.61 1.18
CA ASN A 72 11.34 14.42 2.58
C ASN A 72 10.55 15.36 3.51
N ASP A 73 10.50 16.64 3.16
CA ASP A 73 9.81 17.66 3.94
C ASP A 73 8.30 17.44 3.95
N PHE A 74 7.72 17.01 2.82
CA PHE A 74 6.31 16.64 2.75
C PHE A 74 6.02 15.46 3.69
N ILE A 75 6.77 14.36 3.57
CA ILE A 75 6.61 13.17 4.43
C ILE A 75 6.71 13.58 5.91
N TRP A 76 7.76 14.31 6.29
CA TRP A 76 7.94 14.73 7.67
C TRP A 76 6.82 15.63 8.17
N LYS A 77 6.37 16.62 7.40
CA LYS A 77 5.30 17.55 7.83
C LYS A 77 3.92 16.89 7.87
N SER A 78 3.67 15.94 6.99
CA SER A 78 2.37 15.30 6.84
C SER A 78 2.13 14.18 7.85
N VAL A 79 3.13 13.35 8.12
CA VAL A 79 2.97 12.15 8.96
C VAL A 79 3.99 12.07 10.10
N GLY A 80 5.11 12.77 10.01
CA GLY A 80 6.19 12.74 10.99
C GLY A 80 5.96 13.47 12.32
N PRO A 81 5.28 14.65 12.42
CA PRO A 81 5.45 15.51 13.60
C PRO A 81 4.74 14.97 14.85
N GLN A 82 3.88 13.97 14.66
CA GLN A 82 3.16 13.29 15.74
C GLN A 82 3.96 12.12 16.33
N THR A 83 5.20 11.88 15.88
CA THR A 83 6.03 10.73 16.24
C THR A 83 7.36 11.14 16.88
N ASP A 84 8.00 10.21 17.59
CA ASP A 84 9.40 10.33 18.06
C ASP A 84 10.43 9.93 16.96
N GLY A 85 9.96 9.89 15.71
CA GLY A 85 10.65 9.39 14.53
C GLY A 85 9.93 8.18 13.93
N MET A 86 10.17 7.92 12.65
CA MET A 86 9.50 6.85 11.89
C MET A 86 10.47 6.15 10.95
N TRP A 87 10.29 4.85 10.77
CA TRP A 87 11.10 4.05 9.85
C TRP A 87 10.91 4.49 8.40
N ILE A 88 12.02 4.47 7.65
CA ILE A 88 12.04 4.68 6.20
C ILE A 88 12.71 3.49 5.52
N GLY A 89 12.50 3.36 4.21
CA GLY A 89 12.89 2.19 3.42
C GLY A 89 14.36 2.16 3.02
N CYS A 90 15.27 2.57 3.91
CA CYS A 90 16.71 2.64 3.66
C CYS A 90 17.50 1.75 4.63
N THR A 91 18.42 0.96 4.08
CA THR A 91 19.31 0.05 4.82
C THR A 91 20.62 -0.16 4.08
N ASP A 92 21.73 -0.35 4.81
CA ASP A 92 23.03 -0.79 4.31
C ASP A 92 23.40 -2.19 4.82
N ALA A 93 22.42 -2.97 5.30
CA ALA A 93 22.68 -4.29 5.88
C ALA A 93 23.31 -5.30 4.91
N ALA A 94 23.19 -5.07 3.60
CA ALA A 94 23.83 -5.88 2.57
C ALA A 94 25.35 -5.60 2.48
N GLN A 95 25.75 -4.35 2.65
CA GLN A 95 27.14 -3.91 2.61
C GLN A 95 27.26 -2.57 3.34
N GLU A 96 27.99 -2.55 4.46
CA GLU A 96 28.26 -1.37 5.27
C GLU A 96 28.69 -0.17 4.40
N ASP A 97 28.20 1.01 4.75
CA ASP A 97 28.40 2.28 4.03
C ASP A 97 27.74 2.36 2.64
N ILE A 98 27.18 1.27 2.12
CA ILE A 98 26.39 1.25 0.87
C ILE A 98 24.91 1.15 1.20
N TRP A 99 24.33 2.32 1.43
CA TRP A 99 22.91 2.48 1.72
C TRP A 99 22.05 2.33 0.47
N LEU A 100 21.14 1.36 0.54
CA LEU A 100 20.10 1.10 -0.44
C LEU A 100 18.75 1.59 0.11
N CYS A 101 18.03 2.38 -0.68
CA CYS A 101 16.67 2.78 -0.39
C CYS A 101 15.72 2.20 -1.44
N GLY A 102 14.72 1.43 -1.01
CA GLY A 102 13.86 0.67 -1.93
C GLY A 102 14.64 -0.32 -2.81
N GLY A 103 15.81 -0.76 -2.35
CA GLY A 103 16.72 -1.64 -3.12
C GLY A 103 17.61 -0.93 -4.14
N GLN A 104 17.56 0.40 -4.24
CA GLN A 104 18.42 1.18 -5.14
C GLN A 104 19.43 2.02 -4.35
N PRO A 105 20.64 2.30 -4.87
CA PRO A 105 21.57 3.21 -4.21
C PRO A 105 20.97 4.59 -3.94
N LEU A 106 21.32 5.17 -2.79
CA LEU A 106 20.88 6.52 -2.39
C LEU A 106 21.12 7.57 -3.48
N SER A 107 20.03 8.23 -3.91
CA SER A 107 20.05 9.40 -4.79
C SER A 107 19.96 10.73 -4.03
N PHE A 108 19.28 10.73 -2.88
CA PHE A 108 19.08 11.88 -2.00
C PHE A 108 19.37 11.47 -0.56
N ARG A 109 19.93 12.38 0.25
CA ARG A 109 20.29 12.10 1.65
C ARG A 109 20.00 13.30 2.54
N ASN A 110 19.43 13.03 3.72
CA ASN A 110 19.10 14.06 4.71
C ASN A 110 19.54 13.65 6.12
N TRP A 111 20.74 13.05 6.24
CA TRP A 111 21.28 12.56 7.50
C TRP A 111 21.43 13.64 8.56
N TYR A 112 21.10 13.29 9.79
CA TYR A 112 21.42 14.07 10.98
C TYR A 112 22.95 14.14 11.16
N PRO A 113 23.52 15.29 11.56
CA PRO A 113 24.97 15.42 11.74
C PRO A 113 25.59 14.27 12.55
N GLY A 114 26.61 13.63 11.99
CA GLY A 114 27.26 12.44 12.58
C GLY A 114 26.55 11.10 12.30
N ASN A 115 25.62 11.06 11.34
CA ASN A 115 25.01 9.84 10.78
C ASN A 115 25.29 9.79 9.26
N PRO A 116 25.23 8.59 8.64
CA PRO A 116 25.18 7.29 9.30
C PRO A 116 26.46 7.03 10.10
N ARG A 117 26.38 6.15 11.09
CA ARG A 117 27.55 5.64 11.79
C ARG A 117 28.07 4.45 11.01
N THR A 118 29.38 4.42 10.82
CA THR A 118 30.09 3.31 10.22
C THR A 118 30.28 2.22 11.29
N ASP A 119 29.21 1.49 11.61
CA ASP A 119 29.24 0.31 12.47
C ASP A 119 28.22 -0.75 12.01
N ASN A 120 28.68 -2.01 11.90
CA ASN A 120 27.88 -3.15 11.39
C ASN A 120 26.63 -3.51 12.23
N GLN A 121 26.22 -2.69 13.21
CA GLN A 121 25.08 -2.95 14.09
C GLN A 121 23.88 -2.05 13.79
N ARG A 122 24.07 -0.99 13.00
CA ARG A 122 23.11 0.12 12.83
C ARG A 122 22.74 0.32 11.38
N ASN A 123 22.05 -0.66 10.83
CA ASN A 123 21.95 -0.74 9.37
C ASN A 123 20.60 -0.27 8.81
N CYS A 124 19.80 0.48 9.58
CA CYS A 124 18.43 0.84 9.21
C CYS A 124 18.11 2.30 9.54
N ALA A 125 17.61 3.04 8.55
CA ALA A 125 17.35 4.45 8.71
C ALA A 125 15.94 4.74 9.23
N ARG A 126 15.83 5.79 10.02
CA ARG A 126 14.57 6.44 10.40
C ARG A 126 14.67 7.95 10.20
N MET A 127 13.54 8.60 9.93
CA MET A 127 13.41 10.03 10.17
C MET A 127 13.32 10.29 11.67
N THR A 128 13.96 11.35 12.16
CA THR A 128 13.98 11.73 13.57
C THR A 128 13.31 13.08 13.82
N ALA A 129 12.73 13.25 15.02
CA ALA A 129 12.22 14.52 15.51
C ALA A 129 13.32 15.50 15.97
N TYR A 130 14.57 15.02 16.12
CA TYR A 130 15.70 15.87 16.55
C TYR A 130 16.15 16.83 15.44
N GLY A 131 16.83 17.91 15.84
CA GLY A 131 17.45 18.86 14.90
C GLY A 131 16.46 19.63 14.02
N GLY A 132 15.24 19.87 14.52
CA GLY A 132 14.16 20.50 13.75
C GLY A 132 13.24 19.53 13.02
N GLY A 133 13.55 18.22 13.08
CA GLY A 133 12.71 17.16 12.53
C GLY A 133 12.96 16.85 11.06
N GLY A 134 12.72 15.60 10.66
CA GLY A 134 12.81 15.15 9.26
C GLY A 134 14.22 14.79 8.78
N LEU A 135 15.23 14.93 9.64
CA LEU A 135 16.59 14.41 9.41
C LEU A 135 16.63 12.89 9.63
N TRP A 136 17.59 12.20 9.02
CA TRP A 136 17.69 10.74 9.09
C TRP A 136 18.73 10.29 10.11
N SER A 137 18.50 9.13 10.71
CA SER A 137 19.42 8.54 11.66
C SER A 137 19.31 7.03 11.64
N ASP A 138 20.43 6.37 11.93
CA ASP A 138 20.59 4.92 12.03
C ASP A 138 20.88 4.46 13.48
N TYR A 139 20.83 5.38 14.46
CA TYR A 139 21.17 5.11 15.87
C TYR A 139 20.43 3.93 16.50
N VAL A 140 19.27 3.54 15.96
CA VAL A 140 18.45 2.44 16.45
C VAL A 140 18.70 1.21 15.58
N PRO A 141 19.27 0.11 16.12
CA PRO A 141 19.43 -1.13 15.39
C PRO A 141 18.10 -1.65 14.82
N CYS A 142 18.14 -2.27 13.64
CA CYS A 142 16.97 -2.74 12.90
C CYS A 142 16.00 -3.59 13.74
N GLY A 143 16.54 -4.54 14.52
CA GLY A 143 15.78 -5.46 15.38
C GLY A 143 15.61 -5.01 16.84
N SER A 144 15.87 -3.73 17.13
CA SER A 144 15.83 -3.21 18.50
C SER A 144 14.44 -3.25 19.13
N SER A 145 14.39 -3.37 20.46
CA SER A 145 13.18 -3.13 21.25
C SER A 145 12.74 -1.65 21.24
N ASN A 146 13.62 -0.73 20.80
CA ASN A 146 13.30 0.69 20.64
C ASN A 146 12.49 0.95 19.34
N ARG A 147 11.30 0.35 19.30
CA ARG A 147 10.37 0.32 18.17
C ARG A 147 9.90 1.73 17.75
N LYS A 148 9.57 1.89 16.47
CA LYS A 148 9.07 3.16 15.87
C LYS A 148 7.85 2.91 14.98
N PRO A 149 6.98 3.92 14.80
CA PRO A 149 6.01 3.96 13.70
C PRO A 149 6.68 3.78 12.34
N ALA A 150 5.90 3.43 11.32
CA ALA A 150 6.37 3.27 9.95
C ALA A 150 5.63 4.22 9.01
N ALA A 151 6.32 4.79 8.02
CA ALA A 151 5.66 5.48 6.92
C ALA A 151 5.75 4.60 5.66
N CYS A 152 4.61 4.38 5.00
CA CYS A 152 4.55 3.63 3.76
C CYS A 152 4.31 4.56 2.57
N GLU A 153 4.81 4.15 1.42
CA GLU A 153 4.65 4.80 0.12
C GLU A 153 4.11 3.80 -0.91
N MET A 154 3.24 4.25 -1.79
CA MET A 154 2.88 3.53 -3.02
C MET A 154 2.71 4.49 -4.19
N THR A 155 2.92 4.02 -5.42
CA THR A 155 2.61 4.82 -6.61
C THR A 155 1.10 4.99 -6.80
N VAL A 156 0.66 6.15 -7.29
CA VAL A 156 -0.73 6.38 -7.70
C VAL A 156 -1.14 5.32 -8.73
N SER A 157 -2.35 4.78 -8.60
CA SER A 157 -2.85 3.72 -9.48
C SER A 157 -4.25 4.03 -9.99
N ALA A 158 -4.52 3.67 -11.24
CA ALA A 158 -5.79 3.94 -11.90
C ALA A 158 -6.95 3.06 -11.36
N MET A 159 -6.65 1.83 -10.93
CA MET A 159 -7.55 0.93 -10.19
C MET A 159 -6.74 -0.06 -9.33
N PRO A 160 -7.28 -0.59 -8.23
CA PRO A 160 -6.67 -1.71 -7.54
C PRO A 160 -6.63 -2.90 -8.49
N ALA A 161 -5.42 -3.37 -8.80
CA ALA A 161 -5.25 -4.70 -9.35
C ALA A 161 -5.62 -5.70 -8.25
N TYR A 162 -6.38 -6.72 -8.62
CA TYR A 162 -6.66 -7.86 -7.76
C TYR A 162 -6.72 -9.10 -8.64
N HIS A 163 -6.27 -10.20 -8.09
CA HIS A 163 -6.27 -11.50 -8.72
C HIS A 163 -7.43 -12.34 -8.18
N THR A 164 -8.14 -13.00 -9.10
CA THR A 164 -9.10 -14.06 -8.76
C THR A 164 -8.57 -15.39 -9.27
N PHE A 165 -8.82 -16.44 -8.51
CA PHE A 165 -8.58 -17.80 -8.96
C PHE A 165 -9.75 -18.22 -9.85
N THR A 166 -9.44 -18.75 -11.03
CA THR A 166 -10.42 -19.44 -11.86
C THR A 166 -10.23 -20.94 -11.68
N GLY A 167 -11.34 -21.67 -11.53
CA GLY A 167 -11.33 -23.11 -11.52
C GLY A 167 -10.96 -23.69 -12.89
N PRO A 168 -10.74 -25.00 -13.00
CA PRO A 168 -10.51 -25.68 -14.27
C PRO A 168 -11.63 -25.46 -15.31
N ASP A 169 -12.82 -25.09 -14.85
CA ASP A 169 -14.00 -24.76 -15.65
C ASP A 169 -14.08 -23.26 -16.06
N GLY A 170 -13.07 -22.47 -15.72
CA GLY A 170 -13.02 -21.03 -15.97
C GLY A 170 -13.92 -20.18 -15.07
N ARG A 171 -14.59 -20.78 -14.06
CA ARG A 171 -15.46 -20.05 -13.13
C ARG A 171 -14.69 -19.63 -11.88
N VAL A 172 -15.06 -18.50 -11.29
CA VAL A 172 -14.51 -18.09 -9.99
C VAL A 172 -15.10 -18.99 -8.90
N PRO A 173 -14.29 -19.75 -8.14
CA PRO A 173 -14.79 -20.60 -7.07
C PRO A 173 -15.46 -19.77 -5.97
N GLN A 174 -16.62 -20.24 -5.50
CA GLN A 174 -17.32 -19.58 -4.40
C GLN A 174 -16.74 -20.01 -3.04
N ARG A 175 -15.56 -19.49 -2.74
CA ARG A 175 -14.81 -19.78 -1.51
C ARG A 175 -14.48 -18.49 -0.78
N CYS A 176 -14.32 -18.59 0.52
CA CYS A 176 -13.86 -17.52 1.38
C CYS A 176 -12.69 -18.00 2.26
N LEU A 177 -11.88 -17.04 2.68
CA LEU A 177 -10.90 -17.23 3.74
C LEU A 177 -11.57 -16.96 5.09
N LEU A 178 -11.46 -17.88 6.04
CA LEU A 178 -12.11 -17.77 7.35
C LEU A 178 -11.09 -17.44 8.44
N HIS A 179 -11.52 -16.76 9.51
CA HIS A 179 -10.71 -16.50 10.72
C HIS A 179 -9.50 -15.57 10.56
N HIS A 180 -9.39 -14.93 9.40
CA HIS A 180 -8.36 -13.92 9.10
C HIS A 180 -9.01 -12.58 8.79
N ASP A 181 -10.14 -12.21 9.41
CA ASP A 181 -10.83 -10.96 9.11
C ASP A 181 -10.41 -9.80 10.01
N ILE A 182 -9.91 -8.70 9.41
CA ILE A 182 -9.55 -7.48 10.12
C ILE A 182 -10.68 -6.45 10.18
N LYS A 183 -11.57 -6.44 9.17
CA LYS A 183 -12.57 -5.39 9.01
C LYS A 183 -13.71 -5.80 8.09
N ASN A 184 -14.93 -5.55 8.53
CA ASN A 184 -16.14 -5.74 7.75
C ASN A 184 -16.72 -4.38 7.33
N LEU A 185 -17.13 -4.26 6.07
CA LEU A 185 -17.72 -3.04 5.51
C LEU A 185 -18.78 -3.37 4.45
N MET A 186 -19.80 -2.53 4.36
CA MET A 186 -20.79 -2.61 3.29
C MET A 186 -20.29 -1.81 2.09
N VAL A 187 -20.27 -2.44 0.91
CA VAL A 187 -19.78 -1.85 -0.33
C VAL A 187 -20.74 -2.11 -1.49
N ASN A 188 -20.63 -1.32 -2.55
CA ASN A 188 -21.44 -1.48 -3.77
C ASN A 188 -20.88 -2.51 -4.77
N GLY A 189 -19.70 -3.09 -4.52
CA GLY A 189 -19.07 -4.01 -5.45
C GLY A 189 -17.62 -4.38 -5.13
N VAL A 190 -17.05 -5.24 -5.97
CA VAL A 190 -15.67 -5.74 -5.85
C VAL A 190 -14.64 -4.61 -5.89
N LEU A 191 -14.83 -3.61 -6.76
CA LEU A 191 -13.90 -2.48 -6.88
C LEU A 191 -13.81 -1.67 -5.58
N ALA A 192 -14.96 -1.40 -4.95
CA ALA A 192 -14.99 -0.68 -3.68
C ALA A 192 -14.36 -1.50 -2.54
N CYS A 193 -14.54 -2.81 -2.53
CA CYS A 193 -13.86 -3.70 -1.59
C CYS A 193 -12.34 -3.72 -1.80
N GLY A 194 -11.89 -3.82 -3.05
CA GLY A 194 -10.48 -3.74 -3.42
C GLY A 194 -9.84 -2.41 -3.02
N TRP A 195 -10.54 -1.29 -3.20
CA TRP A 195 -10.08 0.01 -2.71
C TRP A 195 -9.98 0.09 -1.18
N ALA A 196 -10.95 -0.49 -0.48
CA ALA A 196 -10.91 -0.56 0.98
C ALA A 196 -9.75 -1.44 1.47
N CYS A 197 -9.48 -2.56 0.81
CA CYS A 197 -8.33 -3.41 1.12
C CYS A 197 -7.01 -2.69 0.85
N ARG A 198 -6.88 -2.02 -0.31
CA ARG A 198 -5.68 -1.25 -0.64
C ARG A 198 -5.44 -0.10 0.34
N ALA A 199 -6.51 0.49 0.88
CA ALA A 199 -6.45 1.53 1.89
C ALA A 199 -5.95 1.03 3.25
N ASP A 200 -6.33 -0.18 3.67
CA ASP A 200 -5.96 -0.72 4.98
C ASP A 200 -4.58 -1.43 4.93
N PRO A 201 -3.55 -0.92 5.62
CA PRO A 201 -2.18 -1.43 5.61
C PRO A 201 -1.99 -2.82 6.23
N ARG A 202 -3.03 -3.42 6.82
CA ARG A 202 -3.02 -4.84 7.23
C ARG A 202 -3.68 -5.76 6.20
N CYS A 203 -4.53 -5.24 5.31
CA CYS A 203 -5.26 -6.08 4.34
C CYS A 203 -4.37 -6.69 3.25
N ARG A 204 -4.41 -8.00 3.08
CA ARG A 204 -3.71 -8.76 2.02
C ARG A 204 -4.67 -9.39 1.01
N SER A 205 -5.88 -9.70 1.44
CA SER A 205 -6.93 -10.27 0.61
C SER A 205 -8.31 -9.85 1.12
N PHE A 206 -9.38 -10.16 0.39
CA PHE A 206 -10.73 -9.88 0.87
C PHE A 206 -11.75 -10.91 0.39
N ASN A 207 -12.78 -11.11 1.21
CA ASN A 207 -13.99 -11.83 0.88
C ASN A 207 -15.07 -10.83 0.45
N LEU A 208 -15.85 -11.18 -0.57
CA LEU A 208 -17.04 -10.44 -0.97
C LEU A 208 -18.26 -11.36 -0.88
N TRP A 209 -19.08 -11.12 0.13
CA TRP A 209 -20.35 -11.81 0.35
C TRP A 209 -21.47 -11.10 -0.40
N GLN A 210 -22.19 -11.85 -1.23
CA GLN A 210 -23.41 -11.38 -1.88
C GLN A 210 -24.55 -11.33 -0.86
N SER A 211 -25.19 -10.17 -0.75
CA SER A 211 -26.45 -10.00 -0.01
C SER A 211 -27.64 -10.43 -0.86
N ASN A 212 -28.73 -10.81 -0.20
CA ASN A 212 -30.03 -11.02 -0.86
C ASN A 212 -30.63 -9.71 -1.41
N THR A 213 -30.13 -8.56 -0.96
CA THR A 213 -30.46 -7.24 -1.51
C THR A 213 -29.42 -6.84 -2.55
N GLU A 214 -29.84 -6.60 -3.80
CA GLU A 214 -28.93 -6.40 -4.95
C GLU A 214 -27.97 -5.19 -4.83
N ARG A 215 -28.18 -4.27 -3.88
CA ARG A 215 -27.48 -2.99 -3.82
C ARG A 215 -26.25 -2.95 -2.92
N GLU A 216 -26.15 -3.81 -1.91
CA GLU A 216 -25.07 -3.77 -0.93
C GLU A 216 -24.47 -5.16 -0.72
N LYS A 217 -23.14 -5.23 -0.70
CA LYS A 217 -22.37 -6.45 -0.49
C LYS A 217 -21.54 -6.30 0.76
N MET A 218 -21.41 -7.37 1.54
CA MET A 218 -20.51 -7.36 2.69
C MET A 218 -19.10 -7.70 2.19
N CYS A 219 -18.20 -6.73 2.32
CA CYS A 219 -16.79 -6.85 2.06
C CYS A 219 -16.08 -7.09 3.40
N GLN A 220 -15.32 -8.18 3.47
CA GLN A 220 -14.54 -8.57 4.64
C GLN A 220 -13.07 -8.57 4.25
N LEU A 221 -12.31 -7.64 4.80
CA LEU A 221 -10.88 -7.49 4.59
C LEU A 221 -10.14 -8.51 5.44
N ASN A 222 -9.07 -9.08 4.90
CA ASN A 222 -8.29 -10.11 5.59
C ASN A 222 -6.79 -9.78 5.69
N GLU A 223 -6.15 -10.12 6.81
CA GLU A 223 -4.70 -9.94 7.00
C GLU A 223 -3.81 -11.00 6.32
N ALA A 224 -4.39 -12.07 5.79
CA ALA A 224 -3.67 -13.17 5.17
C ALA A 224 -4.03 -13.37 3.70
N THR A 225 -3.14 -14.03 2.96
CA THR A 225 -3.43 -14.61 1.64
C THR A 225 -3.72 -16.10 1.79
N ARG A 226 -4.18 -16.78 0.73
CA ARG A 226 -4.39 -18.24 0.76
C ARG A 226 -3.11 -19.04 1.04
N LEU A 227 -1.94 -18.45 0.76
CA LEU A 227 -0.63 -19.09 0.98
C LEU A 227 -0.11 -18.85 2.41
N GLY A 228 -0.60 -17.81 3.08
CA GLY A 228 -0.24 -17.49 4.46
C GLY A 228 -1.19 -18.06 5.51
N ALA A 229 -2.34 -18.59 5.10
CA ALA A 229 -3.34 -19.18 5.99
C ALA A 229 -3.21 -20.72 6.06
N ASP A 230 -3.77 -21.34 7.11
CA ASP A 230 -3.90 -22.79 7.15
C ASP A 230 -4.81 -23.24 6.00
N ILE A 231 -4.49 -24.38 5.39
CA ILE A 231 -5.29 -24.94 4.31
C ILE A 231 -6.73 -25.20 4.73
N THR A 232 -7.00 -25.46 6.02
CA THR A 232 -8.36 -25.63 6.54
C THR A 232 -9.14 -24.33 6.61
N ASP A 233 -8.46 -23.18 6.74
CA ASP A 233 -9.08 -21.86 6.75
C ASP A 233 -9.54 -21.44 5.35
N TYR A 234 -8.92 -22.01 4.31
CA TYR A 234 -9.25 -21.78 2.89
C TYR A 234 -10.39 -22.67 2.36
N ILE A 235 -11.23 -23.25 3.22
CA ILE A 235 -12.20 -24.24 2.75
C ILE A 235 -13.53 -24.09 3.50
N LYS A 236 -14.35 -23.16 2.99
CA LYS A 236 -15.77 -23.48 2.84
C LYS A 236 -16.26 -23.02 1.48
N ALA A 237 -16.68 -23.98 0.67
CA ALA A 237 -17.55 -23.67 -0.46
C ALA A 237 -18.83 -23.06 0.10
N THR A 238 -19.08 -21.79 -0.22
CA THR A 238 -20.31 -21.09 0.18
C THR A 238 -20.99 -20.62 -1.08
N ASN A 239 -22.32 -20.66 -1.14
CA ASN A 239 -23.00 -20.31 -2.40
C ASN A 239 -22.97 -18.80 -2.71
N ASN A 240 -22.46 -17.96 -1.78
CA ASN A 240 -22.61 -16.50 -1.84
C ASN A 240 -21.31 -15.72 -1.58
N CYS A 241 -20.14 -16.36 -1.49
CA CYS A 241 -18.88 -15.65 -1.20
C CYS A 241 -17.79 -15.90 -2.24
N TYR A 242 -17.01 -14.86 -2.52
CA TYR A 242 -15.89 -14.87 -3.45
C TYR A 242 -14.65 -14.28 -2.81
N TYR A 243 -13.51 -14.94 -3.01
CA TYR A 243 -12.21 -14.56 -2.48
C TYR A 243 -11.35 -13.87 -3.54
N PHE A 244 -10.65 -12.80 -3.14
CA PHE A 244 -9.79 -11.99 -4.00
C PHE A 244 -8.48 -11.67 -3.28
N GLU A 245 -7.35 -11.67 -4.02
CA GLU A 245 -6.03 -11.26 -3.51
C GLU A 245 -5.58 -9.97 -4.20
N LEU A 246 -4.87 -9.10 -3.48
CA LEU A 246 -4.23 -7.90 -4.05
C LEU A 246 -2.88 -8.21 -4.67
#